data_AF-A0A521W8F6-F1
#
_entry.id   AF-A0A521W8F6-F1
#
_cell.length_a   1.000
_cell.length_b   1.000
_cell.length_c   1.000
_cell.angle_alpha   90.00
_cell.angle_beta   90.00
_cell.angle_gamma   90.00
#
_symmetry.space_group_name_H-M   'P 1'
#
loop_
_entity.id
_entity.type
_entity.pdbx_description
1 polymer ?
#
loop_
_entity_poly.entity_id
_entity_poly.type
_entity_poly.pdbx_seq_one_letter_code
_entity_poly.pdbx_strand_id
1 'polypeptide(L)'
;MQEGLESIWNLQTSAGGIFAGGGEQHWKDTAAAIYMLIRQAELTQNWDYFNELWPDMHKAAMFLRNLRDQAYNNGTANGNYGMLPQGFGDSGIGGVRSEFTNTLWLLIALKKMLEAGDRFFSANRNDIRDFYREIWMAYGEAAKREMRDHPKGFKFLPMLMQDDPKWNDANEMNRPKFQAAQIYLSHAIYPGLLYQPDKDIVKGHVALMKAVMKEDIPAETGWLAHDAVWPYNAPIFSQVCLWLFEPLLARKLFHGFLNHASPMYCWREEQTLRTVADERFIGDMPHNWASAECIRYLRHCFILEDDKKLRLFDGLVESDLEPKQPFSLTYSPTRWGRVTISLEPLDERSWKAKFKREDFDEKTMPKLEYIEFPRKISPKHQLDKVEGKDVKYYKNGGRVLVEPSCLEWEAIWRIFGRTK
;
A
#
# COMPACT_ATOMS: atom_id res chain seq x y z
N MET A 1 -5.52 -19.22 5.35
CA MET A 1 -4.65 -18.01 5.50
C MET A 1 -3.48 -18.31 6.43
N GLN A 2 -3.73 -18.84 7.64
CA GLN A 2 -2.66 -19.18 8.59
C GLN A 2 -1.66 -20.22 8.05
N GLU A 3 -2.11 -21.32 7.45
CA GLU A 3 -1.23 -22.36 6.85
C GLU A 3 -0.23 -21.80 5.82
N GLY A 4 -0.66 -20.83 5.00
CA GLY A 4 0.21 -20.19 4.01
C GLY A 4 1.31 -19.34 4.67
N LEU A 5 1.00 -18.72 5.81
CA LEU A 5 1.95 -17.96 6.60
C LEU A 5 2.93 -18.88 7.33
N GLU A 6 2.44 -19.97 7.94
CA GLU A 6 3.28 -21.02 8.53
C GLU A 6 4.25 -21.60 7.50
N SER A 7 3.79 -21.84 6.27
CA SER A 7 4.65 -22.31 5.18
C SER A 7 5.80 -21.35 4.88
N ILE A 8 5.60 -20.03 5.00
CA ILE A 8 6.65 -19.02 4.84
C ILE A 8 7.61 -19.03 6.03
N TRP A 9 7.07 -19.05 7.26
CA TRP A 9 7.88 -19.03 8.48
C TRP A 9 8.71 -20.31 8.67
N ASN A 10 8.24 -21.45 8.15
CA ASN A 10 9.01 -22.69 8.10
C ASN A 10 10.27 -22.60 7.21
N LEU A 11 10.37 -21.59 6.34
CA LEU A 11 11.58 -21.32 5.55
C LEU A 11 12.62 -20.49 6.32
N GLN A 12 12.34 -20.06 7.56
CA GLN A 12 13.28 -19.28 8.33
C GLN A 12 14.56 -20.08 8.60
N THR A 13 15.68 -19.52 8.14
CA THR A 13 17.00 -20.10 8.35
C THR A 13 17.43 -20.00 9.82
N SER A 14 18.46 -20.77 10.18
CA SER A 14 19.09 -20.68 11.51
C SER A 14 19.61 -19.28 11.83
N ALA A 15 19.98 -18.48 10.82
CA ALA A 15 20.40 -17.09 10.96
C ALA A 15 19.23 -16.10 11.11
N GLY A 16 18.00 -16.49 10.77
CA GLY A 16 16.79 -15.66 10.88
C GLY A 16 16.23 -15.14 9.55
N GLY A 17 16.98 -15.27 8.45
CA GLY A 17 16.53 -14.86 7.12
C GLY A 17 15.46 -15.78 6.53
N ILE A 18 14.55 -15.20 5.77
CA ILE A 18 13.52 -15.87 4.97
C ILE A 18 13.66 -15.37 3.54
N PHE A 19 13.77 -16.29 2.58
CA PHE A 19 14.02 -16.00 1.17
C PHE A 19 13.02 -16.74 0.30
N ALA A 20 12.33 -16.02 -0.58
CA ALA A 20 11.46 -16.61 -1.58
C ALA A 20 12.22 -16.87 -2.90
N GLY A 21 11.50 -17.21 -3.96
CA GLY A 21 12.07 -17.62 -5.24
C GLY A 21 12.92 -16.58 -6.01
N GLY A 22 13.07 -15.36 -5.50
CA GLY A 22 13.86 -14.27 -6.11
C GLY A 22 15.37 -14.35 -5.86
N GLY A 23 15.83 -15.31 -5.04
CA GLY A 23 17.23 -15.49 -4.65
C GLY A 23 17.55 -14.90 -3.28
N GLU A 24 18.69 -15.27 -2.71
CA GLU A 24 19.05 -14.92 -1.32
C GLU A 24 19.16 -13.40 -1.09
N GLN A 25 19.54 -12.62 -2.12
CA GLN A 25 19.69 -11.17 -2.00
C GLN A 25 18.36 -10.39 -2.05
N HIS A 26 17.23 -11.10 -2.00
CA HIS A 26 15.90 -10.53 -1.89
C HIS A 26 15.54 -10.25 -0.42
N TRP A 27 16.34 -9.38 0.23
CA TRP A 27 16.26 -9.12 1.68
C TRP A 27 14.86 -8.70 2.16
N LYS A 28 14.07 -8.06 1.28
CA LYS A 28 12.68 -7.68 1.53
C LYS A 28 11.75 -8.85 1.78
N ASP A 29 12.06 -10.08 1.36
CA ASP A 29 11.23 -11.25 1.66
C ASP A 29 11.14 -11.50 3.17
N THR A 30 12.26 -11.35 3.87
CA THR A 30 12.31 -11.42 5.34
C THR A 30 11.44 -10.33 5.97
N ALA A 31 11.54 -9.09 5.48
CA ALA A 31 10.74 -7.98 5.98
C ALA A 31 9.23 -8.13 5.65
N ALA A 32 8.91 -8.64 4.46
CA ALA A 32 7.55 -8.90 4.04
C ALA A 32 6.91 -10.00 4.90
N ALA A 33 7.64 -11.07 5.25
CA ALA A 33 7.15 -12.12 6.14
C ALA A 33 6.77 -11.57 7.54
N ILE A 34 7.60 -10.70 8.11
CA ILE A 34 7.31 -9.98 9.36
C ILE A 34 6.02 -9.16 9.23
N TYR A 35 5.92 -8.33 8.19
CA TYR A 35 4.74 -7.51 7.95
C TYR A 35 3.47 -8.37 7.79
N MET A 36 3.56 -9.47 7.03
CA MET A 36 2.45 -10.39 6.80
C MET A 36 1.97 -11.06 8.08
N LEU A 37 2.88 -11.43 9.00
CA LEU A 37 2.49 -11.99 10.29
C LEU A 37 1.66 -11.00 11.11
N ILE A 38 2.15 -9.77 11.23
CA ILE A 38 1.44 -8.71 11.97
C ILE A 38 0.10 -8.43 11.32
N ARG A 39 0.06 -8.36 9.98
CA ARG A 39 -1.19 -8.09 9.27
C ARG A 39 -2.17 -9.26 9.38
N GLN A 40 -1.70 -10.51 9.41
CA GLN A 40 -2.55 -11.66 9.67
C GLN A 40 -3.15 -11.59 11.07
N ALA A 41 -2.37 -11.23 12.09
CA ALA A 41 -2.86 -11.09 13.46
C ALA A 41 -3.90 -9.96 13.54
N GLU A 42 -3.67 -8.83 12.86
CA GLU A 42 -4.65 -7.74 12.74
C GLU A 42 -5.94 -8.14 12.03
N LEU A 43 -5.92 -9.07 11.08
CA LEU A 43 -7.13 -9.45 10.33
C LEU A 43 -7.89 -10.61 10.99
N THR A 44 -7.18 -11.49 11.70
CA THR A 44 -7.73 -12.69 12.35
C THR A 44 -8.00 -12.48 13.83
N GLN A 45 -7.43 -11.43 14.44
CA GLN A 45 -7.39 -11.20 15.90
C GLN A 45 -6.65 -12.29 16.68
N ASN A 46 -5.85 -13.12 16.01
CA ASN A 46 -5.04 -14.15 16.64
C ASN A 46 -3.72 -13.55 17.17
N TRP A 47 -3.82 -12.78 18.25
CA TRP A 47 -2.66 -12.16 18.91
C TRP A 47 -1.85 -13.15 19.75
N ASP A 48 -2.43 -14.29 20.13
CA ASP A 48 -1.71 -15.38 20.80
C ASP A 48 -0.65 -15.98 19.87
N TYR A 49 -1.04 -16.28 18.63
CA TYR A 49 -0.11 -16.75 17.60
C TYR A 49 0.97 -15.72 17.24
N PHE A 50 0.61 -14.43 17.22
CA PHE A 50 1.59 -13.35 17.07
C PHE A 50 2.64 -13.37 18.20
N ASN A 51 2.21 -13.56 19.45
CA ASN A 51 3.12 -13.61 20.60
C ASN A 51 4.02 -14.85 20.57
N GLU A 52 3.50 -15.98 20.10
CA GLU A 52 4.27 -17.22 19.91
C GLU A 52 5.42 -17.02 18.91
N LEU A 53 5.16 -16.37 17.78
CA LEU A 53 6.15 -16.11 16.73
C LEU A 53 6.96 -14.81 16.93
N TRP A 54 6.76 -14.08 18.03
CA TRP A 54 7.54 -12.88 18.33
C TRP A 54 9.06 -13.13 18.35
N PRO A 55 9.59 -14.20 19.00
CA PRO A 55 11.02 -14.50 18.98
C PRO A 55 11.57 -14.69 17.55
N ASP A 56 10.82 -15.34 16.67
CA ASP A 56 11.23 -15.58 15.28
C ASP A 56 11.21 -14.29 14.45
N MET A 57 10.21 -13.42 14.65
CA MET A 57 10.21 -12.08 14.05
C MET A 57 11.38 -11.23 14.54
N HIS A 58 11.67 -11.23 15.84
CA HIS A 58 12.80 -10.48 16.40
C HIS A 58 14.11 -10.98 15.80
N LYS A 59 14.28 -12.31 15.71
CA LYS A 59 15.43 -12.94 15.05
C LYS A 59 15.55 -12.53 13.58
N ALA A 60 14.45 -12.50 12.83
CA ALA A 60 14.43 -12.04 11.44
C ALA A 60 14.83 -10.55 11.30
N ALA A 61 14.35 -9.68 12.20
CA ALA A 61 14.77 -8.28 12.22
C ALA A 61 16.26 -8.13 12.56
N MET A 62 16.79 -8.93 13.49
CA MET A 62 18.21 -8.90 13.87
C MET A 62 19.12 -9.48 12.78
N PHE A 63 18.64 -10.45 12.02
CA PHE A 63 19.31 -10.90 10.80
C PHE A 63 19.53 -9.74 9.82
N LEU A 64 18.48 -8.96 9.54
CA LEU A 64 18.56 -7.78 8.67
C LEU A 64 19.47 -6.68 9.26
N ARG A 65 19.48 -6.51 10.59
CA ARG A 65 20.41 -5.59 11.27
C ARG A 65 21.86 -6.01 11.07
N ASN A 66 22.16 -7.30 11.25
CA ASN A 66 23.50 -7.84 11.04
C ASN A 66 23.96 -7.69 9.56
N LEU A 67 23.06 -7.90 8.59
CA LEU A 67 23.37 -7.62 7.18
C LEU A 67 23.72 -6.15 6.94
N ARG A 68 22.95 -5.21 7.52
CA ARG A 68 23.25 -3.77 7.47
C ARG A 68 24.62 -3.48 8.07
N ASP A 69 24.93 -4.06 9.23
CA ASP A 69 26.20 -3.82 9.93
C ASP A 69 27.41 -4.33 9.13
N GLN A 70 27.26 -5.47 8.44
CA GLN A 70 28.29 -5.98 7.53
C GLN A 70 28.47 -5.09 6.29
N ALA A 71 27.39 -4.46 5.82
CA ALA A 71 27.42 -3.60 4.64
C ALA A 71 28.28 -2.35 4.83
N TYR A 72 28.47 -1.86 6.06
CA TYR A 72 29.28 -0.66 6.33
C TYR A 72 30.68 -0.69 5.72
N ASN A 73 31.27 -1.88 5.62
CA ASN A 73 32.67 -2.04 5.21
C ASN A 73 32.83 -2.59 3.78
N ASN A 74 31.75 -2.71 3.00
CA ASN A 74 31.79 -3.32 1.67
C ASN A 74 32.06 -2.32 0.51
N GLY A 75 32.14 -1.02 0.80
CA GLY A 75 32.42 0.04 -0.17
C GLY A 75 31.29 0.39 -1.13
N THR A 76 30.10 -0.21 -0.99
CA THR A 76 28.92 0.07 -1.83
C THR A 76 28.21 1.35 -1.40
N ALA A 77 27.43 1.98 -2.30
CA ALA A 77 26.64 3.15 -1.94
C ALA A 77 25.69 2.87 -0.75
N ASN A 78 24.99 1.73 -0.79
CA ASN A 78 24.14 1.26 0.32
C ASN A 78 24.88 1.20 1.65
N GLY A 79 26.06 0.56 1.66
CA GLY A 79 26.90 0.43 2.85
C GLY A 79 27.34 1.78 3.40
N ASN A 80 27.80 2.67 2.51
CA ASN A 80 28.23 4.03 2.85
C ASN A 80 27.10 4.89 3.43
N TYR A 81 25.87 4.66 2.99
CA TYR A 81 24.69 5.30 3.55
C TYR A 81 24.20 4.65 4.86
N GLY A 82 24.72 3.49 5.24
CA GLY A 82 24.28 2.74 6.41
C GLY A 82 22.93 2.03 6.24
N MET A 83 22.63 1.59 5.02
CA MET A 83 21.43 0.84 4.66
C MET A 83 21.72 -0.66 4.50
N LEU A 84 20.69 -1.46 4.21
CA LEU A 84 20.86 -2.87 3.83
C LEU A 84 21.83 -2.98 2.63
N PRO A 85 22.64 -4.05 2.54
CA PRO A 85 23.60 -4.24 1.46
C PRO A 85 22.91 -4.24 0.09
N GLN A 86 23.71 -4.19 -0.98
CA GLN A 86 23.20 -4.36 -2.33
C GLN A 86 22.31 -5.61 -2.41
N GLY A 87 21.18 -5.46 -3.09
CA GLY A 87 20.12 -6.45 -3.12
C GLY A 87 19.54 -6.60 -4.50
N PHE A 88 18.72 -7.65 -4.68
CA PHE A 88 17.92 -7.78 -5.88
C PHE A 88 16.68 -6.88 -5.76
N GLY A 89 16.63 -5.84 -6.58
CA GLY A 89 15.57 -4.83 -6.54
C GLY A 89 14.23 -5.36 -7.02
N ASP A 90 14.24 -6.28 -8.00
CA ASP A 90 13.05 -6.82 -8.67
C ASP A 90 12.23 -5.71 -9.39
N SER A 91 11.12 -6.05 -10.05
CA SER A 91 10.20 -5.08 -10.67
C SER A 91 10.89 -4.13 -11.66
N GLY A 92 11.74 -4.67 -12.54
CA GLY A 92 12.51 -3.88 -13.50
C GLY A 92 13.92 -3.49 -13.07
N ILE A 93 14.31 -3.76 -11.82
CA ILE A 93 15.70 -3.65 -11.37
C ILE A 93 16.32 -5.05 -11.27
N GLY A 94 17.02 -5.44 -12.34
CA GLY A 94 17.69 -6.73 -12.44
C GLY A 94 19.11 -6.77 -11.86
N GLY A 95 19.42 -7.87 -11.18
CA GLY A 95 20.72 -8.15 -10.58
C GLY A 95 20.88 -7.56 -9.18
N VAL A 96 22.00 -7.91 -8.52
CA VAL A 96 22.36 -7.34 -7.21
C VAL A 96 22.90 -5.93 -7.42
N ARG A 97 22.22 -4.92 -6.88
CA ARG A 97 22.45 -3.50 -7.14
C ARG A 97 22.34 -2.65 -5.89
N SER A 98 22.85 -1.42 -5.99
CA SER A 98 22.58 -0.39 -4.99
C SER A 98 21.21 0.22 -5.19
N GLU A 99 20.31 -0.03 -4.24
CA GLU A 99 18.87 0.20 -4.40
C GLU A 99 18.14 0.42 -3.06
N PHE A 100 16.91 0.94 -3.12
CA PHE A 100 16.11 1.32 -1.95
C PHE A 100 14.97 0.36 -1.58
N THR A 101 14.55 -0.52 -2.48
CA THR A 101 13.37 -1.39 -2.34
C THR A 101 13.48 -2.31 -1.12
N ASN A 102 14.67 -2.89 -0.86
CA ASN A 102 14.88 -3.75 0.30
C ASN A 102 14.79 -2.95 1.61
N THR A 103 15.39 -1.77 1.64
CA THR A 103 15.38 -0.89 2.82
C THR A 103 13.98 -0.34 3.10
N LEU A 104 13.20 0.00 2.07
CA LEU A 104 11.81 0.44 2.23
C LEU A 104 10.95 -0.61 2.91
N TRP A 105 11.01 -1.87 2.48
CA TRP A 105 10.26 -2.95 3.12
C TRP A 105 10.72 -3.23 4.54
N LEU A 106 12.03 -3.16 4.82
CA LEU A 106 12.56 -3.23 6.18
C LEU A 106 11.93 -2.14 7.07
N LEU A 107 11.85 -0.90 6.58
CA LEU A 107 11.25 0.20 7.34
C LEU A 107 9.76 -0.02 7.63
N ILE A 108 9.00 -0.55 6.66
CA ILE A 108 7.60 -0.93 6.86
C ILE A 108 7.50 -1.99 7.97
N ALA A 109 8.30 -3.05 7.88
CA ALA A 109 8.28 -4.17 8.82
C ALA A 109 8.63 -3.71 10.24
N LEU A 110 9.74 -2.98 10.40
CA LEU A 110 10.17 -2.47 11.71
C LEU A 110 9.14 -1.52 12.32
N LYS A 111 8.56 -0.59 11.54
CA LYS A 111 7.47 0.28 12.01
C LYS A 111 6.30 -0.54 12.55
N LYS A 112 5.90 -1.60 11.85
CA LYS A 112 4.82 -2.48 12.29
C LYS A 112 5.18 -3.31 13.52
N MET A 113 6.41 -3.82 13.60
CA MET A 113 6.89 -4.52 14.79
C MET A 113 6.92 -3.60 16.01
N LEU A 114 7.29 -2.34 15.86
CA LEU A 114 7.25 -1.32 16.91
C LEU A 114 5.83 -1.09 17.41
N GLU A 115 4.90 -0.81 16.49
CA GLU A 115 3.48 -0.60 16.82
C GLU A 115 2.88 -1.79 17.58
N ALA A 116 3.17 -3.02 17.15
CA ALA A 116 2.69 -4.22 17.83
C ALA A 116 3.43 -4.50 19.15
N GLY A 117 4.76 -4.40 19.15
CA GLY A 117 5.61 -4.69 20.30
C GLY A 117 5.40 -3.72 21.46
N ASP A 118 5.12 -2.44 21.19
CA ASP A 118 4.76 -1.48 22.24
C ASP A 118 3.38 -1.78 22.85
N ARG A 119 2.42 -2.20 22.03
CA ARG A 119 1.08 -2.56 22.49
C ARG A 119 1.07 -3.81 23.36
N PHE A 120 1.87 -4.83 23.03
CA PHE A 120 1.93 -6.09 23.77
C PHE A 120 3.10 -6.18 24.77
N PHE A 121 3.86 -5.09 24.95
CA PHE A 121 5.06 -5.06 25.79
C PHE A 121 6.06 -6.18 25.49
N SER A 122 6.20 -6.54 24.21
CA SER A 122 6.98 -7.70 23.79
C SER A 122 8.46 -7.56 24.14
N ALA A 123 9.11 -8.70 24.39
CA ALA A 123 10.52 -8.76 24.76
C ALA A 123 11.43 -8.15 23.69
N ASN A 124 12.54 -7.55 24.09
CA ASN A 124 13.55 -6.99 23.18
C ASN A 124 13.05 -5.93 22.17
N ARG A 125 11.86 -5.34 22.38
CA ARG A 125 11.32 -4.27 21.51
C ARG A 125 12.24 -3.04 21.40
N ASN A 126 13.12 -2.82 22.37
CA ASN A 126 14.11 -1.74 22.32
C ASN A 126 15.10 -1.94 21.16
N ASP A 127 15.49 -3.18 20.83
CA ASP A 127 16.39 -3.46 19.70
C ASP A 127 15.74 -3.07 18.38
N ILE A 128 14.44 -3.37 18.23
CA ILE A 128 13.63 -2.99 17.06
C ILE A 128 13.53 -1.47 16.96
N ARG A 129 13.30 -0.78 18.08
CA ARG A 129 13.24 0.69 18.14
C ARG A 129 14.55 1.33 17.72
N ASP A 130 15.66 0.86 18.26
CA ASP A 130 16.97 1.42 17.95
C ASP A 130 17.33 1.16 16.49
N PHE A 131 17.08 -0.06 16.00
CA PHE A 131 17.31 -0.37 14.59
C PHE A 131 16.45 0.47 13.65
N TYR A 132 15.14 0.59 13.92
CA TYR A 132 14.24 1.44 13.12
C TYR A 132 14.71 2.88 13.07
N ARG A 133 15.07 3.46 14.22
CA ARG A 133 15.56 4.84 14.29
C ARG A 133 16.82 5.02 13.45
N GLU A 134 17.80 4.12 13.61
CA GLU A 134 19.06 4.15 12.85
C GLU A 134 18.81 4.07 11.34
N ILE A 135 18.07 3.05 10.88
CA ILE A 135 17.82 2.83 9.45
C ILE A 135 16.94 3.94 8.85
N TRP A 136 15.99 4.50 9.61
CA TRP A 136 15.13 5.59 9.16
C TRP A 136 15.93 6.89 8.93
N MET A 137 16.86 7.21 9.85
CA MET A 137 17.75 8.35 9.70
C MET A 137 18.70 8.17 8.52
N ALA A 138 19.35 7.00 8.41
CA ALA A 138 20.23 6.65 7.30
C ALA A 138 19.53 6.74 5.93
N TYR A 139 18.36 6.10 5.81
CA TYR A 139 17.52 6.15 4.62
C TYR A 139 17.10 7.59 4.29
N GLY A 140 16.67 8.37 5.29
CA GLY A 140 16.21 9.75 5.07
C GLY A 140 17.28 10.65 4.47
N GLU A 141 18.54 10.51 4.91
CA GLU A 141 19.67 11.27 4.34
C GLU A 141 20.07 10.75 2.96
N ALA A 142 20.08 9.43 2.75
CA ALA A 142 20.35 8.83 1.45
C ALA A 142 19.31 9.24 0.41
N ALA A 143 18.02 9.12 0.74
CA ALA A 143 16.90 9.48 -0.12
C ALA A 143 17.03 10.93 -0.61
N LYS A 144 17.32 11.89 0.29
CA LYS A 144 17.52 13.31 -0.09
C LYS A 144 18.66 13.50 -1.09
N ARG A 145 19.76 12.76 -0.94
CA ARG A 145 20.94 12.83 -1.81
C ARG A 145 20.73 12.17 -3.17
N GLU A 146 19.90 11.13 -3.20
CA GLU A 146 19.61 10.34 -4.41
C GLU A 146 18.38 10.86 -5.19
N MET A 147 17.67 11.88 -4.68
CA MET A 147 16.59 12.52 -5.44
C MET A 147 17.12 13.14 -6.73
N ARG A 148 16.35 12.98 -7.82
CA ARG A 148 16.66 13.51 -9.14
C ARG A 148 15.61 14.50 -9.61
N ASP A 149 16.04 15.43 -10.46
CA ASP A 149 15.15 16.33 -11.20
C ASP A 149 14.57 15.62 -12.43
N HIS A 150 13.25 15.68 -12.56
CA HIS A 150 12.54 15.24 -13.76
C HIS A 150 12.45 16.42 -14.76
N PRO A 151 12.58 16.20 -16.08
CA PRO A 151 12.45 17.26 -17.09
C PRO A 151 11.12 18.03 -17.07
N LYS A 152 10.09 17.49 -16.41
CA LYS A 152 8.78 18.14 -16.20
C LYS A 152 8.74 19.05 -14.95
N GLY A 153 9.88 19.34 -14.33
CA GLY A 153 9.99 20.36 -13.27
C GLY A 153 9.65 19.88 -11.85
N PHE A 154 9.81 18.60 -11.54
CA PHE A 154 9.62 18.05 -10.19
C PHE A 154 10.79 17.16 -9.78
N LYS A 155 11.03 17.02 -8.47
CA LYS A 155 12.00 16.07 -7.93
C LYS A 155 11.34 14.76 -7.54
N PHE A 156 12.05 13.65 -7.71
CA PHE A 156 11.58 12.31 -7.34
C PHE A 156 12.74 11.42 -6.88
N LEU A 157 12.45 10.31 -6.21
CA LEU A 157 13.44 9.32 -5.80
C LEU A 157 13.35 8.08 -6.72
N PRO A 158 14.34 7.81 -7.59
CA PRO A 158 14.47 6.52 -8.26
C PRO A 158 14.79 5.42 -7.25
N MET A 159 14.33 4.19 -7.50
CA MET A 159 14.63 3.06 -6.61
C MET A 159 16.04 2.49 -6.80
N LEU A 160 16.63 2.71 -7.97
CA LEU A 160 18.04 2.41 -8.27
C LEU A 160 18.89 3.65 -7.98
N MET A 161 19.99 3.47 -7.23
CA MET A 161 20.88 4.56 -6.85
C MET A 161 21.73 5.06 -8.01
N GLN A 162 22.28 6.27 -7.87
CA GLN A 162 23.03 6.95 -8.92
C GLN A 162 24.40 6.38 -9.26
N ASP A 163 24.95 5.52 -8.40
CA ASP A 163 26.23 4.84 -8.64
C ASP A 163 26.11 3.72 -9.68
N ASP A 164 24.91 3.28 -10.05
CA ASP A 164 24.74 2.25 -11.07
C ASP A 164 25.26 2.73 -12.45
N PRO A 165 26.24 2.04 -13.05
CA PRO A 165 26.84 2.47 -14.31
C PRO A 165 25.85 2.47 -15.49
N LYS A 166 24.74 1.73 -15.41
CA LYS A 166 23.72 1.68 -16.46
C LYS A 166 23.03 3.03 -16.67
N TRP A 167 23.07 3.95 -15.70
CA TRP A 167 22.60 5.32 -15.93
C TRP A 167 23.33 6.02 -17.06
N ASN A 168 24.59 5.65 -17.30
CA ASN A 168 25.47 6.22 -18.31
C ASN A 168 25.66 5.30 -19.53
N ASP A 169 24.75 4.33 -19.74
CA ASP A 169 24.83 3.49 -20.94
C ASP A 169 24.78 4.38 -22.20
N ALA A 170 25.66 4.07 -23.15
CA ALA A 170 25.77 4.81 -24.40
C ALA A 170 24.49 4.71 -25.23
N ASN A 171 23.79 3.57 -25.15
CA ASN A 171 22.47 3.40 -25.72
C ASN A 171 21.41 3.78 -24.70
N GLU A 172 20.67 4.86 -24.95
CA GLU A 172 19.61 5.32 -24.06
C GLU A 172 18.52 4.27 -23.83
N MET A 173 18.31 3.38 -24.80
CA MET A 173 17.35 2.27 -24.69
C MET A 173 17.76 1.23 -23.64
N ASN A 174 19.04 1.15 -23.27
CA ASN A 174 19.52 0.24 -22.24
C ASN A 174 19.50 0.86 -20.84
N ARG A 175 19.26 2.17 -20.74
CA ARG A 175 19.26 2.87 -19.46
C ARG A 175 18.04 2.44 -18.62
N PRO A 176 18.20 2.35 -17.29
CA PRO A 176 17.09 2.06 -16.40
C PRO A 176 15.99 3.12 -16.52
N LYS A 177 14.73 2.69 -16.33
CA LYS A 177 13.60 3.62 -16.25
C LYS A 177 13.47 4.15 -14.84
N PHE A 178 13.21 5.45 -14.72
CA PHE A 178 13.02 6.12 -13.42
C PHE A 178 11.89 5.51 -12.59
N GLN A 179 10.87 5.00 -13.28
CA GLN A 179 9.68 4.41 -12.72
C GLN A 179 9.80 2.90 -12.44
N ALA A 180 10.93 2.27 -12.78
CA ALA A 180 11.20 0.89 -12.40
C ALA A 180 11.15 0.73 -10.87
N ALA A 181 10.52 -0.35 -10.41
CA ALA A 181 10.36 -0.73 -9.01
C ALA A 181 9.65 0.31 -8.11
N GLN A 182 9.00 1.32 -8.67
CA GLN A 182 8.28 2.33 -7.88
C GLN A 182 7.10 1.77 -7.06
N ILE A 183 6.65 0.55 -7.38
CA ILE A 183 5.69 -0.22 -6.57
C ILE A 183 6.08 -0.26 -5.08
N TYR A 184 7.37 -0.33 -4.76
CA TYR A 184 7.84 -0.41 -3.37
C TYR A 184 7.76 0.93 -2.65
N LEU A 185 7.93 2.05 -3.36
CA LEU A 185 7.64 3.36 -2.80
C LEU A 185 6.13 3.56 -2.64
N SER A 186 5.31 3.05 -3.56
CA SER A 186 3.85 3.01 -3.38
C SER A 186 3.49 2.29 -2.08
N HIS A 187 4.04 1.09 -1.84
CA HIS A 187 3.81 0.33 -0.61
C HIS A 187 4.29 1.05 0.65
N ALA A 188 5.43 1.72 0.59
CA ALA A 188 5.95 2.54 1.69
C ALA A 188 5.03 3.73 2.04
N ILE A 189 4.41 4.34 1.04
CA ILE A 189 3.40 5.40 1.23
C ILE A 189 2.12 4.78 1.78
N TYR A 190 1.53 3.81 1.08
CA TYR A 190 0.36 3.07 1.51
C TYR A 190 0.43 1.61 1.02
N PRO A 191 0.25 0.61 1.91
CA PRO A 191 -0.28 0.68 3.27
C PRO A 191 0.79 0.92 4.37
N GLY A 192 2.06 1.11 4.00
CA GLY A 192 3.18 1.23 4.94
C GLY A 192 3.12 2.46 5.85
N LEU A 193 2.52 3.56 5.35
CA LEU A 193 2.34 4.81 6.09
C LEU A 193 3.65 5.33 6.70
N LEU A 194 4.75 5.21 5.95
CA LEU A 194 6.04 5.79 6.33
C LEU A 194 6.06 7.31 6.20
N TYR A 195 5.21 7.86 5.33
CA TYR A 195 5.19 9.28 5.00
C TYR A 195 3.86 9.93 5.33
N GLN A 196 3.93 11.22 5.64
CA GLN A 196 2.75 12.09 5.64
C GLN A 196 2.44 12.54 4.20
N PRO A 197 1.16 12.85 3.88
CA PRO A 197 0.74 13.20 2.52
C PRO A 197 1.49 14.38 1.88
N ASP A 198 1.96 15.32 2.69
CA ASP A 198 2.56 16.59 2.25
C ASP A 198 4.06 16.51 1.95
N LYS A 199 4.71 15.37 2.19
CA LYS A 199 6.15 15.20 1.99
C LYS A 199 6.54 15.22 0.51
N ASP A 200 7.68 15.84 0.21
CA ASP A 200 8.15 16.01 -1.17
C ASP A 200 8.41 14.67 -1.88
N ILE A 201 8.84 13.64 -1.15
CA ILE A 201 8.99 12.29 -1.70
C ILE A 201 7.66 11.70 -2.20
N VAL A 202 6.55 11.97 -1.50
CA VAL A 202 5.19 11.54 -1.89
C VAL A 202 4.74 12.32 -3.12
N LYS A 203 4.87 13.64 -3.10
CA LYS A 203 4.54 14.50 -4.25
C LYS A 203 5.33 14.12 -5.50
N GLY A 204 6.63 13.88 -5.34
CA GLY A 204 7.53 13.45 -6.40
C GLY A 204 7.17 12.09 -7.00
N HIS A 205 6.84 11.12 -6.15
CA HIS A 205 6.35 9.81 -6.59
C HIS A 205 5.04 9.92 -7.37
N VAL A 206 4.05 10.66 -6.86
CA VAL A 206 2.76 10.89 -7.54
C VAL A 206 2.98 11.59 -8.88
N ALA A 207 3.84 12.61 -8.92
CA ALA A 207 4.17 13.33 -10.16
C ALA A 207 4.85 12.41 -11.18
N LEU A 208 5.79 11.55 -10.75
CA LEU A 208 6.44 10.56 -11.61
C LEU A 208 5.42 9.57 -12.19
N MET A 209 4.58 8.96 -11.35
CA MET A 209 3.55 8.00 -11.79
C MET A 209 2.58 8.64 -12.78
N LYS A 210 2.14 9.89 -12.54
CA LYS A 210 1.32 10.67 -13.50
C LYS A 210 2.07 10.93 -14.80
N ALA A 211 3.37 11.25 -14.73
CA ALA A 211 4.17 11.64 -15.88
C ALA A 211 4.42 10.50 -16.88
N VAL A 212 4.37 9.25 -16.42
CA VAL A 212 4.64 8.03 -17.21
C VAL A 212 3.38 7.26 -17.58
N MET A 213 2.19 7.82 -17.36
CA MET A 213 0.94 7.14 -17.68
C MET A 213 0.79 6.90 -19.20
N LYS A 214 0.41 5.68 -19.57
CA LYS A 214 -0.05 5.25 -20.89
C LYS A 214 -1.26 4.34 -20.69
N GLU A 215 -2.27 4.45 -21.55
CA GLU A 215 -3.50 3.64 -21.41
C GLU A 215 -4.11 3.73 -19.99
N ASP A 216 -4.05 4.94 -19.42
CA ASP A 216 -4.52 5.27 -18.07
C ASP A 216 -3.81 4.54 -16.91
N ILE A 217 -2.67 3.89 -17.13
CA ILE A 217 -1.84 3.25 -16.09
C ILE A 217 -0.36 3.64 -16.20
N PRO A 218 0.45 3.58 -15.12
CA PRO A 218 1.89 3.83 -15.21
C PRO A 218 2.58 2.79 -16.11
N ALA A 219 3.37 3.25 -17.08
CA ALA A 219 4.08 2.39 -18.03
C ALA A 219 5.56 2.19 -17.68
N GLU A 220 6.13 1.09 -18.16
CA GLU A 220 7.54 0.70 -18.03
C GLU A 220 8.03 0.65 -16.56
N THR A 221 7.14 0.20 -15.67
CA THR A 221 7.43 0.04 -14.24
C THR A 221 7.99 -1.33 -13.88
N GLY A 222 8.01 -2.27 -14.84
CA GLY A 222 8.45 -3.66 -14.69
C GLY A 222 9.71 -3.99 -15.53
N TRP A 223 9.82 -5.24 -15.97
CA TRP A 223 10.98 -5.78 -16.72
C TRP A 223 11.06 -5.30 -18.16
N LEU A 224 9.91 -5.10 -18.81
CA LEU A 224 9.82 -4.58 -20.15
C LEU A 224 10.00 -3.07 -20.11
N ALA A 225 11.23 -2.64 -20.41
CA ALA A 225 11.63 -1.26 -20.29
C ALA A 225 10.97 -0.33 -21.34
N HIS A 226 10.34 -0.80 -22.41
CA HIS A 226 9.83 0.11 -23.45
C HIS A 226 8.44 -0.29 -23.95
N ASP A 227 7.57 0.72 -24.01
CA ASP A 227 6.19 0.60 -24.53
C ASP A 227 5.45 -0.61 -23.95
N ALA A 228 5.59 -0.82 -22.64
CA ALA A 228 5.00 -1.92 -21.91
C ALA A 228 4.41 -1.46 -20.59
N VAL A 229 3.55 -2.29 -20.03
CA VAL A 229 2.84 -2.06 -18.79
C VAL A 229 2.94 -3.29 -17.91
N TRP A 230 3.10 -3.02 -16.62
CA TRP A 230 3.02 -3.99 -15.55
C TRP A 230 1.70 -3.72 -14.81
N PRO A 231 0.56 -4.29 -15.26
CA PRO A 231 -0.75 -3.67 -15.06
C PRO A 231 -1.13 -3.51 -13.59
N TYR A 232 -0.71 -4.42 -12.72
CA TYR A 232 -1.07 -4.40 -11.32
C TYR A 232 -0.32 -3.35 -10.47
N ASN A 233 0.69 -2.67 -11.02
CA ASN A 233 1.22 -1.46 -10.36
C ASN A 233 0.14 -0.36 -10.28
N ALA A 234 -0.81 -0.34 -11.22
CA ALA A 234 -1.89 0.64 -11.23
C ALA A 234 -2.83 0.55 -10.03
N PRO A 235 -3.46 -0.59 -9.67
CA PRO A 235 -4.33 -0.66 -8.49
C PRO A 235 -3.56 -0.46 -7.17
N ILE A 236 -2.25 -0.72 -7.12
CA ILE A 236 -1.40 -0.37 -5.97
C ILE A 236 -1.25 1.15 -5.86
N PHE A 237 -0.92 1.83 -6.96
CA PHE A 237 -0.85 3.29 -6.99
C PHE A 237 -2.23 3.96 -6.82
N SER A 238 -3.32 3.34 -7.27
CA SER A 238 -4.68 3.79 -7.02
C SER A 238 -4.99 3.88 -5.53
N GLN A 239 -4.47 2.95 -4.72
CA GLN A 239 -4.66 2.99 -3.27
C GLN A 239 -3.89 4.15 -2.62
N VAL A 240 -2.69 4.47 -3.13
CA VAL A 240 -1.97 5.69 -2.73
C VAL A 240 -2.80 6.94 -3.07
N CYS A 241 -3.35 7.02 -4.28
CA CYS A 241 -4.19 8.13 -4.71
C CYS A 241 -5.45 8.26 -3.83
N LEU A 242 -6.08 7.14 -3.48
CA LEU A 242 -7.25 7.10 -2.61
C LEU A 242 -6.91 7.58 -1.19
N TRP A 243 -5.77 7.13 -0.65
CA TRP A 243 -5.25 7.60 0.64
C TRP A 243 -4.96 9.11 0.62
N LEU A 244 -4.47 9.66 -0.50
CA LEU A 244 -4.23 11.09 -0.71
C LEU A 244 -5.48 11.93 -1.01
N PHE A 245 -6.69 11.36 -0.91
CA PHE A 245 -7.94 12.03 -1.29
C PHE A 245 -8.00 12.47 -2.77
N GLU A 246 -7.40 11.68 -3.67
CA GLU A 246 -7.51 11.84 -5.13
C GLU A 246 -8.39 10.73 -5.78
N PRO A 247 -9.70 10.62 -5.46
CA PRO A 247 -10.53 9.49 -5.87
C PRO A 247 -10.75 9.39 -7.39
N LEU A 248 -10.79 10.53 -8.09
CA LEU A 248 -10.94 10.54 -9.55
C LEU A 248 -9.73 9.93 -10.25
N LEU A 249 -8.52 10.22 -9.75
CA LEU A 249 -7.31 9.61 -10.28
C LEU A 249 -7.24 8.13 -9.92
N ALA A 250 -7.55 7.78 -8.67
CA ALA A 250 -7.58 6.40 -8.21
C ALA A 250 -8.49 5.54 -9.10
N ARG A 251 -9.70 6.05 -9.41
CA ARG A 251 -10.66 5.40 -10.31
C ARG A 251 -10.16 5.30 -11.74
N LYS A 252 -9.57 6.37 -12.27
CA LYS A 252 -9.01 6.37 -13.63
C LYS A 252 -7.96 5.27 -13.80
N LEU A 253 -7.00 5.20 -12.86
CA LEU A 253 -5.97 4.18 -12.82
C LEU A 253 -6.57 2.77 -12.70
N PHE A 254 -7.58 2.60 -11.84
CA PHE A 254 -8.23 1.31 -11.64
C PHE A 254 -8.98 0.84 -12.88
N HIS A 255 -9.68 1.74 -13.59
CA HIS A 255 -10.30 1.41 -14.87
C HIS A 255 -9.27 1.07 -15.95
N GLY A 256 -8.15 1.81 -16.01
CA GLY A 256 -7.02 1.47 -16.86
C GLY A 256 -6.53 0.04 -16.59
N PHE A 257 -6.37 -0.34 -15.32
CA PHE A 257 -6.04 -1.70 -14.91
C PHE A 257 -7.07 -2.74 -15.37
N LEU A 258 -8.37 -2.50 -15.16
CA LEU A 258 -9.43 -3.40 -15.61
C LEU A 258 -9.42 -3.58 -17.14
N ASN A 259 -9.11 -2.52 -17.88
CA ASN A 259 -9.00 -2.59 -19.35
C ASN A 259 -7.85 -3.48 -19.82
N HIS A 260 -6.87 -3.80 -18.96
CA HIS A 260 -5.78 -4.73 -19.29
C HIS A 260 -6.06 -6.18 -18.89
N ALA A 261 -7.26 -6.47 -18.39
CA ALA A 261 -7.71 -7.83 -18.15
C ALA A 261 -8.04 -8.55 -19.47
N SER A 262 -7.90 -9.86 -19.47
CA SER A 262 -8.48 -10.72 -20.52
C SER A 262 -10.00 -10.76 -20.42
N PRO A 263 -10.70 -11.29 -21.45
CA PRO A 263 -12.15 -11.53 -21.38
C PRO A 263 -12.60 -12.43 -20.22
N MET A 264 -11.66 -13.18 -19.62
CA MET A 264 -11.91 -14.05 -18.46
C MET A 264 -11.55 -13.37 -17.13
N TYR A 265 -11.29 -12.05 -17.13
CA TYR A 265 -10.87 -11.27 -15.96
C TYR A 265 -9.56 -11.77 -15.33
N CYS A 266 -8.60 -12.14 -16.17
CA CYS A 266 -7.23 -12.48 -15.76
C CYS A 266 -6.25 -11.44 -16.30
N TRP A 267 -5.21 -11.13 -15.53
CA TRP A 267 -4.14 -10.24 -15.97
C TRP A 267 -2.86 -11.04 -16.21
N ARG A 268 -2.11 -10.65 -17.23
CA ARG A 268 -0.69 -11.00 -17.35
C ARG A 268 0.10 -10.21 -16.31
N GLU A 269 1.23 -10.77 -15.87
CA GLU A 269 2.19 -10.03 -15.07
C GLU A 269 2.63 -8.76 -15.82
N GLU A 270 3.23 -8.92 -17.02
CA GLU A 270 3.68 -7.80 -17.86
C GLU A 270 3.35 -8.01 -19.33
N GLN A 271 3.00 -6.93 -20.05
CA GLN A 271 2.68 -6.96 -21.48
C GLN A 271 2.98 -5.63 -22.17
N THR A 272 3.20 -5.64 -23.48
CA THR A 272 3.30 -4.42 -24.30
C THR A 272 2.00 -3.62 -24.31
N LEU A 273 2.11 -2.32 -24.58
CA LEU A 273 0.97 -1.44 -24.89
C LEU A 273 0.25 -1.95 -26.14
N ARG A 274 -1.06 -1.68 -26.24
CA ARG A 274 -1.92 -2.12 -27.36
C ARG A 274 -1.49 -1.54 -28.71
N THR A 275 -0.78 -0.41 -28.69
CA THR A 275 -0.31 0.26 -29.91
C THR A 275 0.96 -0.36 -30.50
N VAL A 276 1.60 -1.30 -29.79
CA VAL A 276 2.84 -1.95 -30.23
C VAL A 276 2.49 -3.14 -31.12
N ALA A 277 3.07 -3.17 -32.33
CA ALA A 277 2.82 -4.25 -33.29
C ALA A 277 3.47 -5.58 -32.87
N ASP A 278 4.69 -5.52 -32.33
CA ASP A 278 5.43 -6.70 -31.86
C ASP A 278 5.13 -6.96 -30.39
N GLU A 279 4.07 -7.73 -30.14
CA GLU A 279 3.65 -8.09 -28.79
C GLU A 279 4.74 -8.82 -28.01
N ARG A 280 5.03 -8.34 -26.80
CA ARG A 280 5.93 -8.98 -25.85
C ARG A 280 5.25 -9.09 -24.49
N PHE A 281 5.55 -10.14 -23.76
CA PHE A 281 5.06 -10.37 -22.41
C PHE A 281 6.12 -11.08 -21.56
N ILE A 282 6.05 -10.86 -20.26
CA ILE A 282 6.89 -11.52 -19.26
C ILE A 282 5.97 -11.96 -18.11
N GLY A 283 6.30 -13.12 -17.52
CA GLY A 283 5.61 -13.64 -16.34
C GLY A 283 4.37 -14.48 -16.62
N ASP A 284 3.63 -14.75 -15.57
CA ASP A 284 2.48 -15.66 -15.57
C ASP A 284 1.15 -14.97 -15.91
N MET A 285 0.14 -15.79 -16.19
CA MET A 285 -1.26 -15.40 -16.37
C MET A 285 -2.15 -16.62 -16.02
N PRO A 286 -3.06 -16.53 -15.04
CA PRO A 286 -3.36 -15.34 -14.24
C PRO A 286 -2.25 -14.99 -13.24
N HIS A 287 -1.81 -13.73 -13.26
CA HIS A 287 -0.91 -13.22 -12.24
C HIS A 287 -1.69 -12.88 -10.96
N ASN A 288 -1.47 -13.65 -9.89
CA ASN A 288 -2.33 -13.60 -8.71
C ASN A 288 -2.27 -12.28 -7.91
N TRP A 289 -1.16 -11.53 -7.97
CA TRP A 289 -1.11 -10.21 -7.33
C TRP A 289 -2.13 -9.26 -7.96
N ALA A 290 -2.27 -9.27 -9.29
CA ALA A 290 -3.27 -8.45 -9.98
C ALA A 290 -4.69 -8.74 -9.47
N SER A 291 -5.04 -10.02 -9.35
CA SER A 291 -6.34 -10.44 -8.84
C SER A 291 -6.57 -10.01 -7.39
N ALA A 292 -5.55 -10.13 -6.53
CA ALA A 292 -5.63 -9.69 -5.14
C ALA A 292 -5.82 -8.17 -5.03
N GLU A 293 -5.11 -7.39 -5.85
CA GLU A 293 -5.22 -5.93 -5.88
C GLU A 293 -6.58 -5.45 -6.40
N CYS A 294 -7.19 -6.18 -7.33
CA CYS A 294 -8.56 -5.92 -7.78
C CYS A 294 -9.55 -5.95 -6.60
N ILE A 295 -9.53 -7.04 -5.82
CA ILE A 295 -10.39 -7.21 -4.65
C ILE A 295 -10.06 -6.17 -3.58
N ARG A 296 -8.77 -5.94 -3.33
CA ARG A 296 -8.29 -5.01 -2.29
C ARG A 296 -8.71 -3.57 -2.57
N TYR A 297 -8.54 -3.09 -3.80
CA TYR A 297 -8.96 -1.74 -4.18
C TYR A 297 -10.48 -1.56 -4.07
N LEU A 298 -11.27 -2.52 -4.58
CA LEU A 298 -12.74 -2.46 -4.47
C LEU A 298 -13.20 -2.39 -3.01
N ARG A 299 -12.58 -3.17 -2.12
CA ARG A 299 -12.82 -3.05 -0.67
C ARG A 299 -12.45 -1.65 -0.17
N HIS A 300 -11.30 -1.13 -0.55
CA HIS A 300 -10.82 0.19 -0.13
C HIS A 300 -11.71 1.35 -0.58
N CYS A 301 -12.48 1.21 -1.66
CA CYS A 301 -13.49 2.22 -2.03
C CYS A 301 -14.54 2.46 -0.94
N PHE A 302 -14.86 1.41 -0.16
CA PHE A 302 -15.86 1.46 0.91
C PHE A 302 -15.23 1.53 2.30
N ILE A 303 -14.09 0.87 2.51
CA ILE A 303 -13.43 0.73 3.81
C ILE A 303 -11.92 0.84 3.61
N LEU A 304 -11.37 2.02 3.89
CA LEU A 304 -9.94 2.31 3.84
C LEU A 304 -9.39 2.45 5.27
N GLU A 305 -8.36 1.68 5.61
CA GLU A 305 -7.68 1.77 6.91
C GLU A 305 -6.54 2.79 6.81
N ASP A 306 -6.73 3.97 7.40
CA ASP A 306 -5.82 5.11 7.30
C ASP A 306 -5.24 5.46 8.67
N ASP A 307 -4.03 4.96 8.94
CA ASP A 307 -3.33 5.11 10.22
C ASP A 307 -4.22 4.69 11.42
N LYS A 308 -4.80 5.68 12.12
CA LYS A 308 -5.72 5.52 13.26
C LYS A 308 -7.18 5.81 12.91
N LYS A 309 -7.55 5.83 11.63
CA LYS A 309 -8.89 6.19 11.14
C LYS A 309 -9.42 5.10 10.22
N LEU A 310 -10.73 4.88 10.29
CA LEU A 310 -11.45 4.07 9.32
C LEU A 310 -12.22 4.99 8.37
N ARG A 311 -11.74 5.11 7.14
CA ARG A 311 -12.35 5.99 6.13
C ARG A 311 -13.35 5.22 5.28
N LEU A 312 -14.56 5.74 5.16
CA LEU A 312 -15.66 5.10 4.44
C LEU A 312 -16.04 5.89 3.18
N PHE A 313 -16.39 5.16 2.12
CA PHE A 313 -16.93 5.68 0.86
C PHE A 313 -16.02 6.63 0.07
N ASP A 314 -14.72 6.66 0.36
CA ASP A 314 -13.80 7.60 -0.29
C ASP A 314 -13.48 7.25 -1.74
N GLY A 315 -13.70 6.00 -2.16
CA GLY A 315 -13.48 5.60 -3.55
C GLY A 315 -14.71 5.73 -4.45
N LEU A 316 -15.86 6.13 -3.89
CA LEU A 316 -17.08 6.30 -4.66
C LEU A 316 -17.06 7.63 -5.43
N VAL A 317 -17.50 7.58 -6.67
CA VAL A 317 -17.73 8.77 -7.51
C VAL A 317 -19.19 8.84 -7.93
N GLU A 318 -19.60 9.98 -8.51
CA GLU A 318 -20.99 10.18 -8.93
C GLU A 318 -21.52 9.08 -9.87
N SER A 319 -20.71 8.63 -10.83
CA SER A 319 -21.10 7.57 -11.76
C SER A 319 -21.38 6.21 -11.10
N ASP A 320 -20.86 5.96 -9.89
CA ASP A 320 -21.19 4.74 -9.14
C ASP A 320 -22.61 4.77 -8.59
N LEU A 321 -23.15 5.96 -8.33
CA LEU A 321 -24.49 6.12 -7.76
C LEU A 321 -25.59 6.23 -8.84
N GLU A 322 -25.24 6.55 -10.09
CA GLU A 322 -26.20 6.69 -11.20
C GLU A 322 -27.08 5.45 -11.43
N PRO A 323 -26.57 4.19 -11.37
CA PRO A 323 -27.38 2.99 -11.57
C PRO A 323 -28.41 2.72 -10.46
N LYS A 324 -28.35 3.46 -9.33
CA LYS A 324 -29.19 3.24 -8.14
C LYS A 324 -29.19 1.77 -7.68
N GLN A 325 -28.01 1.16 -7.64
CA GLN A 325 -27.83 -0.19 -7.13
C GLN A 325 -27.23 -0.16 -5.72
N PRO A 326 -27.63 -1.08 -4.83
CA PRO A 326 -27.03 -1.17 -3.51
C PRO A 326 -25.59 -1.70 -3.60
N PHE A 327 -24.75 -1.20 -2.71
CA PHE A 327 -23.42 -1.74 -2.44
C PHE A 327 -23.39 -2.34 -1.04
N SER A 328 -22.68 -3.45 -0.85
CA SER A 328 -22.47 -4.02 0.47
C SER A 328 -21.14 -4.75 0.60
N LEU A 329 -20.55 -4.64 1.79
CA LEU A 329 -19.51 -5.53 2.29
C LEU A 329 -20.00 -6.09 3.61
N THR A 330 -20.03 -7.42 3.70
CA THR A 330 -20.46 -8.10 4.93
C THR A 330 -19.24 -8.67 5.63
N TYR A 331 -19.11 -8.40 6.93
CA TYR A 331 -18.14 -9.04 7.80
C TYR A 331 -16.68 -8.92 7.29
N SER A 332 -16.35 -7.78 6.67
CA SER A 332 -15.03 -7.51 6.10
C SER A 332 -14.01 -7.32 7.22
N PRO A 333 -12.87 -8.04 7.23
CA PRO A 333 -11.87 -7.87 8.28
C PRO A 333 -11.18 -6.51 8.17
N THR A 334 -10.93 -5.87 9.30
CA THR A 334 -10.10 -4.66 9.45
C THR A 334 -9.17 -4.87 10.65
N ARG A 335 -8.16 -4.02 10.83
CA ARG A 335 -7.35 -4.03 12.08
C ARG A 335 -8.14 -3.69 13.35
N TRP A 336 -9.39 -3.24 13.22
CA TRP A 336 -10.28 -2.81 14.30
C TRP A 336 -11.55 -3.65 14.42
N GLY A 337 -11.53 -4.88 13.91
CA GLY A 337 -12.64 -5.82 13.94
C GLY A 337 -13.31 -5.98 12.59
N ARG A 338 -14.47 -6.64 12.60
CA ARG A 338 -15.25 -6.97 11.41
C ARG A 338 -16.20 -5.81 11.11
N VAL A 339 -16.23 -5.38 9.86
CA VAL A 339 -17.09 -4.29 9.42
C VAL A 339 -18.09 -4.81 8.41
N THR A 340 -19.37 -4.58 8.69
CA THR A 340 -20.47 -4.73 7.76
C THR A 340 -20.95 -3.34 7.37
N ILE A 341 -20.93 -3.03 6.08
CA ILE A 341 -21.37 -1.73 5.56
C ILE A 341 -22.22 -1.92 4.32
N SER A 342 -23.31 -1.16 4.22
CA SER A 342 -24.09 -1.04 2.99
C SER A 342 -24.31 0.42 2.64
N LEU A 343 -24.54 0.66 1.35
CA LEU A 343 -25.00 1.94 0.81
C LEU A 343 -26.09 1.63 -0.23
N GLU A 344 -27.33 2.01 0.07
CA GLU A 344 -28.50 1.67 -0.74
C GLU A 344 -29.36 2.91 -1.06
N PRO A 345 -30.01 2.98 -2.23
CA PRO A 345 -30.96 4.03 -2.52
C PRO A 345 -32.17 3.88 -1.57
N LEU A 346 -32.53 4.95 -0.87
CA LEU A 346 -33.72 4.99 -0.02
C LEU A 346 -34.95 5.44 -0.82
N ASP A 347 -34.73 6.38 -1.74
CA ASP A 347 -35.72 6.91 -2.68
C ASP A 347 -34.98 7.52 -3.89
N GLU A 348 -35.71 8.17 -4.79
CA GLU A 348 -35.18 8.84 -5.98
C GLU A 348 -34.10 9.89 -5.72
N ARG A 349 -34.03 10.42 -4.49
CA ARG A 349 -33.20 11.58 -4.12
C ARG A 349 -32.30 11.32 -2.93
N SER A 350 -32.31 10.10 -2.39
CA SER A 350 -31.69 9.80 -1.10
C SER A 350 -30.95 8.48 -1.12
N TRP A 351 -29.79 8.46 -0.46
CA TRP A 351 -29.00 7.26 -0.18
C TRP A 351 -28.89 7.05 1.32
N LYS A 352 -28.93 5.79 1.72
CA LYS A 352 -28.80 5.37 3.11
C LYS A 352 -27.60 4.43 3.23
N ALA A 353 -26.68 4.76 4.12
CA ALA A 353 -25.66 3.84 4.58
C ALA A 353 -26.07 3.20 5.90
N LYS A 354 -25.75 1.92 6.06
CA LYS A 354 -25.80 1.21 7.34
C LYS A 354 -24.39 0.75 7.66
N PHE A 355 -23.93 1.03 8.87
CA PHE A 355 -22.62 0.62 9.35
C PHE A 355 -22.78 -0.23 10.60
N LYS A 356 -22.02 -1.32 10.68
CA LYS A 356 -21.88 -2.16 11.86
C LYS A 356 -20.42 -2.59 12.04
N ARG A 357 -19.90 -2.47 13.27
CA ARG A 357 -18.59 -2.99 13.69
C ARG A 357 -18.76 -4.07 14.75
N GLU A 358 -18.15 -5.21 14.50
CA GLU A 358 -18.29 -6.45 15.25
C GLU A 358 -16.89 -7.00 15.59
N ASP A 359 -16.83 -7.95 16.53
CA ASP A 359 -15.60 -8.65 16.93
C ASP A 359 -14.40 -7.72 17.16
N PHE A 360 -14.65 -6.67 17.95
CA PHE A 360 -13.62 -5.69 18.32
C PHE A 360 -13.23 -5.82 19.78
N ASP A 361 -11.95 -5.61 20.07
CA ASP A 361 -11.38 -5.60 21.42
C ASP A 361 -10.36 -4.47 21.55
N GLU A 362 -10.71 -3.44 22.31
CA GLU A 362 -9.87 -2.25 22.52
C GLU A 362 -8.54 -2.55 23.24
N LYS A 363 -8.41 -3.71 23.90
CA LYS A 363 -7.18 -4.11 24.57
C LYS A 363 -6.14 -4.66 23.60
N THR A 364 -6.59 -5.40 22.60
CA THR A 364 -5.72 -6.12 21.66
C THR A 364 -5.60 -5.40 20.32
N MET A 365 -6.55 -4.54 19.95
CA MET A 365 -6.52 -3.77 18.70
C MET A 365 -5.75 -2.45 18.84
N PRO A 366 -5.16 -1.93 17.74
CA PRO A 366 -4.59 -0.59 17.77
C PRO A 366 -5.69 0.45 17.97
N LYS A 367 -5.35 1.61 18.54
CA LYS A 367 -6.33 2.69 18.76
C LYS A 367 -6.98 3.13 17.44
N LEU A 368 -8.31 3.07 17.38
CA LEU A 368 -9.12 3.77 16.39
C LEU A 368 -9.50 5.14 16.97
N GLU A 369 -9.16 6.22 16.28
CA GLU A 369 -9.52 7.58 16.67
C GLU A 369 -10.92 7.95 16.17
N TYR A 370 -11.20 7.72 14.89
CA TYR A 370 -12.50 8.04 14.29
C TYR A 370 -12.85 7.10 13.14
N ILE A 371 -14.15 6.89 12.97
CA ILE A 371 -14.72 6.43 11.70
C ILE A 371 -15.13 7.68 10.92
N GLU A 372 -14.64 7.82 9.71
CA GLU A 372 -14.76 9.04 8.92
C GLU A 372 -15.42 8.77 7.57
N PHE A 373 -16.33 9.65 7.15
CA PHE A 373 -16.96 9.58 5.84
C PHE A 373 -17.29 10.97 5.27
N PRO A 374 -17.53 11.11 3.95
CA PRO A 374 -17.74 12.42 3.36
C PRO A 374 -19.12 13.00 3.68
N ARG A 375 -19.18 14.31 3.93
CA ARG A 375 -20.45 15.05 4.02
C ARG A 375 -21.19 15.10 2.68
N LYS A 376 -20.49 14.86 1.58
CA LYS A 376 -21.05 14.75 0.23
C LYS A 376 -20.53 13.46 -0.40
N ILE A 377 -21.39 12.47 -0.61
CA ILE A 377 -21.02 11.23 -1.32
C ILE A 377 -20.98 11.43 -2.85
N SER A 378 -21.53 12.54 -3.34
CA SER A 378 -21.39 13.03 -4.72
C SER A 378 -21.67 14.54 -4.74
N PRO A 379 -21.42 15.26 -5.85
CA PRO A 379 -21.74 16.68 -5.94
C PRO A 379 -23.20 17.03 -5.62
N LYS A 380 -24.13 16.11 -5.89
CA LYS A 380 -25.59 16.27 -5.71
C LYS A 380 -26.10 15.84 -4.33
N HIS A 381 -25.46 14.87 -3.68
CA HIS A 381 -25.96 14.26 -2.46
C HIS A 381 -25.19 14.76 -1.24
N GLN A 382 -25.86 15.51 -0.38
CA GLN A 382 -25.30 16.04 0.87
C GLN A 382 -25.92 15.32 2.07
N LEU A 383 -25.12 15.14 3.13
CA LEU A 383 -25.56 14.52 4.36
C LEU A 383 -26.72 15.29 4.98
N ASP A 384 -27.82 14.58 5.19
CA ASP A 384 -29.01 15.04 5.91
C ASP A 384 -28.83 14.77 7.42
N LYS A 385 -28.69 13.50 7.79
CA LYS A 385 -28.57 13.07 9.20
C LYS A 385 -27.71 11.82 9.36
N VAL A 386 -27.24 11.63 10.58
CA VAL A 386 -26.68 10.39 11.11
C VAL A 386 -27.56 9.98 12.28
N GLU A 387 -28.04 8.75 12.28
CA GLU A 387 -28.96 8.22 13.29
C GLU A 387 -28.47 6.86 13.81
N GLY A 388 -28.83 6.55 15.04
CA GLY A 388 -28.33 5.38 15.75
C GLY A 388 -28.48 5.59 17.24
N LYS A 389 -28.57 4.50 18.00
CA LYS A 389 -28.64 4.57 19.45
C LYS A 389 -27.33 5.16 19.98
N ASP A 390 -27.44 6.26 20.72
CA ASP A 390 -26.30 6.96 21.36
C ASP A 390 -25.17 7.35 20.37
N VAL A 391 -25.49 7.55 19.08
CA VAL A 391 -24.50 7.91 18.07
C VAL A 391 -23.93 9.30 18.35
N LYS A 392 -22.60 9.37 18.46
CA LYS A 392 -21.86 10.60 18.68
C LYS A 392 -21.01 10.88 17.46
N TYR A 393 -21.28 12.01 16.83
CA TYR A 393 -20.54 12.46 15.67
C TYR A 393 -20.43 13.97 15.64
N TYR A 394 -19.44 14.46 14.91
CA TYR A 394 -19.26 15.87 14.63
C TYR A 394 -18.78 16.08 13.21
N LYS A 395 -18.97 17.30 12.69
CA LYS A 395 -18.61 17.69 11.33
C LYS A 395 -17.28 18.43 11.37
N ASN A 396 -16.33 18.01 10.54
CA ASN A 396 -15.05 18.69 10.37
C ASN A 396 -14.80 18.94 8.88
N GLY A 397 -14.91 20.19 8.45
CA GLY A 397 -14.81 20.56 7.04
C GLY A 397 -15.79 19.77 6.15
N GLY A 398 -15.26 19.08 5.15
CA GLY A 398 -16.01 18.21 4.22
C GLY A 398 -16.36 16.82 4.76
N ARG A 399 -16.09 16.54 6.04
CA ARG A 399 -16.12 15.19 6.61
C ARG A 399 -17.01 15.10 7.84
N VAL A 400 -17.45 13.88 8.14
CA VAL A 400 -18.11 13.51 9.39
C VAL A 400 -17.19 12.56 10.14
N LEU A 401 -17.04 12.79 11.45
CA LEU A 401 -16.25 11.98 12.34
C LEU A 401 -17.18 11.36 13.38
N VAL A 402 -17.30 10.04 13.37
CA VAL A 402 -18.09 9.24 14.31
C VAL A 402 -17.15 8.64 15.35
N GLU A 403 -17.56 8.67 16.62
CA GLU A 403 -16.80 8.05 17.71
C GLU A 403 -16.65 6.53 17.50
N PRO A 404 -15.47 5.94 17.78
CA PRO A 404 -15.24 4.50 17.63
C PRO A 404 -16.19 3.61 18.43
N SER A 405 -16.72 4.11 19.55
CA SER A 405 -17.67 3.42 20.41
C SER A 405 -19.07 3.29 19.79
N CYS A 406 -19.37 4.04 18.72
CA CYS A 406 -20.61 3.91 17.97
C CYS A 406 -20.50 2.72 17.00
N LEU A 407 -20.89 1.55 17.49
CA LEU A 407 -20.75 0.28 16.77
C LEU A 407 -21.76 0.07 15.66
N GLU A 408 -22.92 0.71 15.74
CA GLU A 408 -23.99 0.57 14.75
C GLU A 408 -24.70 1.91 14.56
N TRP A 409 -24.81 2.35 13.30
CA TRP A 409 -25.45 3.61 12.94
C TRP A 409 -25.81 3.63 11.46
N GLU A 410 -26.65 4.60 11.09
CA GLU A 410 -27.08 4.86 9.74
C GLU A 410 -26.76 6.31 9.36
N ALA A 411 -26.40 6.54 8.10
CA ALA A 411 -26.19 7.88 7.56
C ALA A 411 -27.02 8.05 6.30
N ILE A 412 -27.67 9.21 6.16
CA ILE A 412 -28.55 9.50 5.02
C ILE A 412 -28.03 10.74 4.29
N TRP A 413 -27.83 10.62 2.99
CA TRP A 413 -27.52 11.73 2.09
C TRP A 413 -28.72 12.00 1.18
N ARG A 414 -29.01 13.28 0.93
CA ARG A 414 -30.13 13.73 0.10
C ARG A 414 -29.71 14.79 -0.90
N ILE A 415 -30.46 14.88 -2.00
CA ILE A 415 -30.40 16.01 -2.93
C ILE A 415 -31.23 17.16 -2.35
N PHE A 416 -30.56 18.28 -2.01
CA PHE A 416 -31.23 19.51 -1.56
C PHE A 416 -31.51 20.43 -2.76
N GLY A 417 -32.78 20.78 -2.98
CA GLY A 417 -33.23 21.71 -4.03
C GLY A 417 -34.31 21.14 -4.98
N ARG A 418 -35.00 22.05 -5.68
CA ARG A 418 -35.91 21.68 -6.80
C ARG A 418 -35.05 21.34 -8.01
N THR A 419 -35.24 20.14 -8.56
CA THR A 419 -34.77 19.81 -9.91
C THR A 419 -35.48 20.75 -10.88
N LYS A 420 -34.73 21.53 -11.67
CA LYS A 420 -35.27 22.18 -12.86
C LYS A 420 -35.50 21.12 -13.93
#